data_AF-A0A1E5MGX3-F1
#
_entry.id   AF-A0A1E5MGX3-F1
#
_cell.length_a   1.000
_cell.length_b   1.000
_cell.length_c   1.000
_cell.angle_alpha   90.00
_cell.angle_beta   90.00
_cell.angle_gamma   90.00
#
_symmetry.space_group_name_H-M   'P 1'
#
loop_
_entity.id
_entity.type
_entity.pdbx_description
1 polymer ?
#
loop_
_entity_poly.entity_id
_entity_poly.type
_entity_poly.pdbx_seq_one_letter_code
_entity_poly.pdbx_strand_id
1 'polypeptide(L)'
;MIDPEVGKKTVEQGAATIVFTASSPLLDGVGGVYLKDNDVAPIDDAVRPMTADSIPADANSAMLDPEDAARLWDLSERLLRDRAR
;
A
#
# COMPACT_ATOMS: atom_id res chain seq x y z
N MET A 1 -2.39 -10.68 20.99
CA MET A 1 -3.06 -11.67 20.13
C MET A 1 -2.71 -11.33 18.69
N ILE A 2 -2.16 -12.28 17.96
CA ILE A 2 -1.79 -12.16 16.53
C ILE A 2 -2.98 -12.69 15.73
N ASP A 3 -3.44 -11.90 14.77
CA ASP A 3 -4.58 -12.18 13.89
C ASP A 3 -4.29 -11.53 12.52
N PRO A 4 -3.61 -12.24 11.60
CA PRO A 4 -3.16 -11.68 10.33
C PRO A 4 -4.30 -11.20 9.43
N GLU A 5 -5.47 -11.84 9.50
CA GLU A 5 -6.65 -11.51 8.66
C GLU A 5 -7.17 -10.10 8.92
N VAL A 6 -6.99 -9.59 10.14
CA VAL A 6 -7.33 -8.20 10.53
C VAL A 6 -6.10 -7.30 10.67
N GLY A 7 -4.95 -7.73 10.12
CA GLY A 7 -3.72 -6.95 10.08
C GLY A 7 -2.86 -6.98 11.34
N LYS A 8 -3.24 -7.75 12.37
CA LYS A 8 -2.46 -7.90 13.62
C LYS A 8 -1.38 -8.96 13.42
N LYS A 9 -0.22 -8.56 12.90
CA LYS A 9 0.88 -9.45 12.49
C LYS A 9 2.06 -9.47 13.47
N THR A 10 2.88 -10.52 13.42
CA THR A 10 4.24 -10.46 14.00
C THR A 10 5.12 -9.52 13.17
N VAL A 11 6.32 -9.19 13.67
CA VAL A 11 7.28 -8.36 12.94
C VAL A 11 7.71 -9.03 11.64
N GLU A 12 7.99 -10.34 11.68
CA GLU A 12 8.40 -11.14 10.52
C GLU A 12 7.29 -11.19 9.47
N GLN A 13 6.04 -11.39 9.91
CA GLN A 13 4.87 -11.36 9.03
C GLN A 13 4.63 -9.98 8.40
N GLY A 14 4.86 -8.90 9.16
CA GLY A 14 4.76 -7.53 8.65
C GLY A 14 5.86 -7.19 7.63
N ALA A 15 7.06 -7.73 7.81
CA ALA A 15 8.18 -7.52 6.89
C ALA A 15 8.12 -8.42 5.64
N ALA A 16 7.36 -9.53 5.69
CA ALA A 16 7.34 -10.54 4.64
C ALA A 16 7.06 -9.96 3.24
N THR A 17 6.07 -9.08 3.12
CA THR A 17 5.70 -8.50 1.82
C THR A 17 6.80 -7.62 1.25
N ILE A 18 7.49 -6.85 2.10
CA ILE A 18 8.63 -6.02 1.65
C ILE A 18 9.76 -6.92 1.15
N VAL A 19 10.09 -7.99 1.88
CA VAL A 19 11.14 -8.93 1.50
C VAL A 19 10.78 -9.67 0.21
N PHE A 20 9.53 -10.12 0.08
CA PHE A 20 9.02 -10.75 -1.14
C PHE A 20 9.13 -9.80 -2.34
N THR A 21 8.63 -8.57 -2.22
CA THR A 21 8.69 -7.56 -3.29
C THR A 21 10.12 -7.29 -3.74
N ALA A 22 11.05 -7.18 -2.80
CA ALA A 22 12.42 -6.78 -3.10
C ALA A 22 13.31 -7.89 -3.67
N SER A 23 12.96 -9.17 -3.46
CA SER A 23 13.89 -10.29 -3.72
C SER A 23 13.31 -11.46 -4.49
N SER A 24 11.99 -11.54 -4.66
CA SER A 24 11.35 -12.68 -5.33
C SER A 24 11.45 -12.55 -6.86
N PRO A 25 12.01 -13.56 -7.56
CA PRO A 25 12.02 -13.58 -9.02
C PRO A 25 10.63 -13.73 -9.64
N LEU A 26 9.60 -14.03 -8.83
CA LEU A 26 8.21 -14.08 -9.29
C LEU A 26 7.68 -12.71 -9.73
N LEU A 27 8.36 -11.62 -9.35
CA LEU A 27 7.99 -10.26 -9.73
C LEU A 27 8.87 -9.68 -10.85
N ASP A 28 9.75 -10.50 -11.44
CA ASP A 28 10.60 -10.05 -12.55
C ASP A 28 9.73 -9.55 -13.72
N GLY A 29 9.90 -8.28 -14.07
CA GLY A 29 9.12 -7.62 -15.12
C GLY A 29 7.69 -7.20 -14.70
N VAL A 30 7.31 -7.39 -13.44
CA VAL A 30 6.01 -6.97 -12.90
C VAL A 30 6.18 -5.68 -12.10
N GLY A 31 5.72 -4.56 -12.66
CA GLY A 31 5.71 -3.24 -12.01
C GLY A 31 4.30 -2.64 -11.94
N GLY A 32 4.14 -1.60 -11.13
CA GLY A 32 2.88 -0.85 -11.03
C GLY A 32 1.75 -1.57 -10.27
N VAL A 33 2.07 -2.61 -9.50
CA VAL A 33 1.11 -3.35 -8.67
C VAL A 33 1.28 -2.99 -7.19
N TYR A 34 0.17 -3.02 -6.45
CA TYR A 34 0.18 -2.94 -5.00
C TYR A 34 0.16 -4.36 -4.42
N LEU A 35 1.12 -4.69 -3.57
CA LEU A 35 1.17 -6.00 -2.91
C LEU A 35 0.67 -5.94 -1.48
N LYS A 36 -0.13 -6.93 -1.11
CA LYS A 36 -0.58 -7.20 0.25
C LYS A 36 -0.48 -8.70 0.49
N ASP A 37 0.04 -9.08 1.64
CA ASP A 37 0.16 -10.49 2.05
C ASP A 37 0.94 -11.37 1.04
N ASN A 38 2.01 -10.78 0.47
CA ASN A 38 2.89 -11.40 -0.53
C ASN A 38 2.22 -11.72 -1.88
N ASP A 39 1.10 -11.06 -2.19
CA ASP A 39 0.41 -11.21 -3.46
C ASP A 39 -0.10 -9.85 -3.98
N VAL A 40 -0.48 -9.79 -5.25
CA VAL A 40 -1.14 -8.61 -5.84
C VAL A 40 -2.50 -8.45 -5.19
N ALA A 41 -2.71 -7.31 -4.53
CA ALA A 41 -3.94 -7.07 -3.79
C ALA A 41 -5.14 -6.95 -4.76
N PRO A 42 -6.29 -7.57 -4.44
CA PRO A 42 -7.52 -7.28 -5.15
C PRO A 42 -7.96 -5.84 -4.86
N ILE A 43 -8.70 -5.26 -5.81
CA ILE A 43 -9.39 -3.99 -5.59
C ILE A 43 -10.65 -4.23 -4.77
N ASP A 44 -10.83 -3.45 -3.71
CA ASP A 44 -11.99 -3.46 -2.84
C ASP A 44 -12.44 -2.03 -2.52
N ASP A 45 -13.57 -1.63 -3.10
CA ASP A 45 -14.18 -0.32 -2.90
C ASP A 45 -15.19 -0.29 -1.75
N ALA A 46 -15.36 -1.38 -1.01
CA ALA A 46 -16.31 -1.43 0.09
C ALA A 46 -15.84 -0.52 1.24
N VAL A 47 -16.64 0.52 1.48
CA VAL A 47 -16.42 1.45 2.58
C VAL A 47 -16.77 0.78 3.90
N ARG A 48 -15.77 0.62 4.75
CA ARG A 48 -15.90 0.06 6.10
C ARG A 48 -15.42 1.07 7.13
N PRO A 49 -16.03 1.12 8.34
CA PRO A 49 -15.55 1.99 9.39
C PRO A 49 -14.16 1.57 9.85
N MET A 50 -13.26 2.55 10.01
CA MET A 50 -11.97 2.32 10.67
C MET A 50 -12.19 2.18 12.18
N THR A 51 -11.76 1.05 12.74
CA THR A 51 -11.90 0.74 14.17
C THR A 51 -10.56 0.27 14.73
N ALA A 52 -10.44 0.20 16.06
CA ALA A 52 -9.25 -0.34 16.72
C ALA A 52 -9.00 -1.82 16.37
N ASP A 53 -10.04 -2.55 15.99
CA ASP A 53 -9.99 -3.99 15.68
C ASP A 53 -10.00 -4.31 14.19
N SER A 54 -10.26 -3.32 13.33
CA SER A 54 -10.30 -3.49 11.88
C SER A 54 -9.87 -2.20 11.19
N ILE A 55 -8.75 -2.28 10.46
CA ILE A 55 -8.22 -1.20 9.64
C ILE A 55 -8.40 -1.62 8.18
N PRO A 56 -9.35 -1.02 7.44
CA PRO A 56 -9.48 -1.26 6.00
C PRO A 56 -8.21 -0.81 5.30
N ALA A 57 -7.46 -1.77 4.75
CA ALA A 57 -6.13 -1.53 4.18
C ALA A 57 -5.93 -2.23 2.82
N ASP A 58 -7.02 -2.70 2.22
CA ASP A 58 -7.00 -3.25 0.87
C ASP A 58 -6.87 -2.12 -0.17
N ALA A 59 -6.38 -2.47 -1.36
CA ALA A 59 -6.31 -1.55 -2.47
C ALA A 59 -7.72 -1.16 -2.91
N ASN A 60 -7.93 0.09 -3.33
CA ASN A 60 -9.22 0.55 -3.84
C ASN A 60 -9.03 1.28 -5.18
N SER A 61 -10.14 1.50 -5.90
CA SER A 61 -10.11 2.06 -7.26
C SER A 61 -9.55 3.49 -7.30
N ALA A 62 -9.67 4.25 -6.22
CA ALA A 62 -9.14 5.61 -6.14
C ALA A 62 -7.59 5.64 -6.18
N MET A 63 -6.93 4.51 -5.92
CA MET A 63 -5.47 4.39 -6.07
C MET A 63 -5.01 4.31 -7.53
N LEU A 64 -5.94 4.14 -8.49
CA LEU A 64 -5.64 3.88 -9.90
C LEU A 64 -5.75 5.10 -10.80
N ASP A 65 -6.10 6.27 -10.25
CA ASP A 65 -6.23 7.51 -11.03
C ASP A 65 -4.84 8.16 -11.27
N PRO A 66 -4.33 8.18 -12.52
CA PRO A 66 -3.03 8.76 -12.83
C PRO A 66 -3.01 10.29 -12.73
N GLU A 67 -4.14 10.98 -12.90
CA GLU A 67 -4.23 12.43 -12.79
C GLU A 67 -4.10 12.85 -11.33
N ASP A 68 -4.75 12.13 -10.42
CA ASP A 68 -4.61 12.36 -8.98
C ASP A 68 -3.19 12.07 -8.49
N ALA A 69 -2.54 11.02 -9.00
CA ALA A 69 -1.14 10.73 -8.69
C ALA A 69 -0.21 11.86 -9.16
N ALA A 70 -0.39 12.35 -10.39
CA ALA A 70 0.41 13.46 -10.93
C ALA A 70 0.19 14.76 -10.13
N ARG A 71 -1.07 15.07 -9.79
CA ARG A 71 -1.40 16.24 -8.98
C ARG A 71 -0.78 16.17 -7.58
N LEU A 72 -0.78 14.99 -6.95
CA LEU A 72 -0.13 14.78 -5.66
C LEU A 72 1.39 14.94 -5.75
N TRP A 73 2.00 14.45 -6.83
CA TRP A 73 3.44 14.61 -7.07
C TRP A 73 3.83 16.09 -7.16
N ASP A 74 3.17 16.87 -8.01
CA ASP A 74 3.45 18.30 -8.20
C ASP A 74 3.30 19.10 -6.90
N LEU A 75 2.26 18.81 -6.13
CA LEU A 75 2.04 19.44 -4.83
C LEU A 75 3.18 19.09 -3.86
N SER A 76 3.56 17.82 -3.79
CA SER A 76 4.62 17.34 -2.90
C SER A 76 5.96 18.00 -3.20
N GLU A 77 6.32 18.11 -4.48
CA GLU A 77 7.56 18.80 -4.87
C GLU A 77 7.54 20.29 -4.49
N ARG A 78 6.42 20.98 -4.67
CA ARG A 78 6.27 22.37 -4.23
C ARG A 78 6.48 22.52 -2.73
N LEU A 79 5.82 21.67 -1.94
CA LEU A 79 5.96 21.69 -0.47
C LEU A 79 7.40 21.44 -0.01
N LEU A 80 8.12 20.53 -0.67
CA LEU A 80 9.52 20.27 -0.35
C LEU A 80 10.44 21.44 -0.72
N ARG A 81 10.18 22.12 -1.84
CA ARG A 81 10.93 23.33 -2.23
C ARG A 81 10.66 24.50 -1.29
N ASP A 82 9.41 24.68 -0.86
CA ASP A 82 9.00 25.78 0.03
C ASP A 82 9.57 25.62 1.45
N ARG A 83 9.78 24.39 1.93
CA ARG A 83 10.39 24.10 3.24
C ARG A 83 11.93 24.25 3.26
N ALA A 84 12.57 24.30 2.10
CA ALA A 84 14.02 24.46 1.97
C ALA A 84 14.45 25.94 1.93
N ARG A 85 13.50 26.88 2.02
CA ARG A 85 13.72 28.32 2.19
C ARG A 85 13.50 28.73 3.64
#